data_AF-A0A2Z6P8B8-F1
#
_entry.id   AF-A0A2Z6P8B8-F1
#
_cell.length_a   1.000
_cell.length_b   1.000
_cell.length_c   1.000
_cell.angle_alpha   90.00
_cell.angle_beta   90.00
_cell.angle_gamma   90.00
#
_symmetry.space_group_name_H-M   'P 1'
#
loop_
_entity.id
_entity.type
_entity.pdbx_description
1 polymer ?
#
loop_
_entity_poly.entity_id
_entity_poly.type
_entity_poly.pdbx_seq_one_letter_code
_entity_poly.pdbx_strand_id
1 'polypeptide(L)'
;MNKAKTHLRKEQETVPLDAAAGLIWHPQVSLKVSILAWRLLRDRLPTKANLIFRGILSPAEHLCVSGCGEVESAQHLFLYCSTFGSL
;
A
#
# COMPACT_ATOMS: atom_id res chain seq x y z
N MET A 1 -22.10 33.06 10.19
CA MET A 1 -20.62 33.09 10.27
C MET A 1 -20.14 31.76 9.72
N ASN A 2 -19.40 31.78 8.62
CA ASN A 2 -19.42 30.72 7.61
C ASN A 2 -18.13 29.88 7.62
N LYS A 3 -18.32 28.55 7.49
CA LYS A 3 -17.46 27.51 6.91
C LYS A 3 -16.04 27.25 7.47
N ALA A 4 -15.82 25.99 7.87
CA ALA A 4 -14.98 25.02 7.14
C ALA A 4 -15.34 23.60 7.66
N LYS A 5 -16.26 22.86 7.04
CA LYS A 5 -16.03 21.90 5.95
C LYS A 5 -14.77 21.02 6.11
N THR A 6 -15.06 19.78 6.53
CA THR A 6 -14.59 18.51 5.95
C THR A 6 -13.12 18.11 6.15
N HIS A 7 -12.87 17.24 7.13
CA HIS A 7 -12.08 16.04 6.83
C HIS A 7 -13.07 14.94 6.42
N LEU A 8 -13.49 14.99 5.15
CA LEU A 8 -13.92 13.77 4.47
C LEU A 8 -12.71 12.84 4.54
N ARG A 9 -12.78 11.79 5.38
CA ARG A 9 -12.08 10.55 5.07
C ARG A 9 -12.63 10.16 3.71
N LYS A 10 -11.87 10.46 2.65
CA LYS A 10 -12.12 9.87 1.34
C LYS A 10 -12.21 8.38 1.64
N GLU A 11 -13.40 7.82 1.48
CA GLU A 11 -13.53 6.39 1.35
C GLU A 11 -12.63 6.07 0.16
N GLN A 12 -11.46 5.52 0.47
CA GLN A 12 -10.64 4.87 -0.53
C GLN A 12 -11.61 3.89 -1.18
N GLU A 13 -11.92 4.11 -2.44
CA GLU A 13 -12.69 3.17 -3.24
C GLU A 13 -11.82 1.91 -3.36
N THR A 14 -11.89 1.08 -2.31
CA THR A 14 -11.26 -0.21 -2.27
C THR A 14 -12.06 -1.04 -3.24
N VAL A 15 -11.40 -1.59 -4.26
CA VAL A 15 -11.93 -2.76 -4.97
C VAL A 15 -12.48 -3.68 -3.89
N PRO A 16 -13.76 -4.09 -3.97
CA PRO A 16 -14.32 -4.98 -2.97
C PRO A 16 -13.35 -6.16 -2.82
N LEU A 17 -12.72 -6.28 -1.65
CA LEU A 17 -11.64 -7.26 -1.39
C LEU A 17 -12.11 -8.69 -1.70
N ASP A 18 -13.41 -8.92 -1.59
CA ASP A 18 -14.16 -10.11 -1.97
C ASP A 18 -14.14 -10.36 -3.48
N ALA A 19 -14.28 -9.34 -4.33
CA ALA A 19 -14.19 -9.48 -5.79
C ALA A 19 -12.78 -9.93 -6.24
N ALA A 20 -11.73 -9.42 -5.59
CA ALA A 20 -10.35 -9.81 -5.89
C ALA A 20 -9.98 -11.20 -5.34
N ALA A 21 -10.70 -11.71 -4.33
CA ALA A 21 -10.36 -12.96 -3.66
C ALA A 21 -10.36 -14.16 -4.62
N GLY A 22 -11.30 -14.22 -5.57
CA GLY A 22 -11.36 -15.31 -6.56
C GLY A 22 -10.13 -15.39 -7.45
N LEU A 23 -9.52 -14.25 -7.79
CA LEU A 23 -8.30 -14.18 -8.58
C LEU A 23 -7.06 -14.52 -7.73
N ILE A 24 -7.02 -14.02 -6.49
CA ILE A 24 -5.88 -14.21 -5.57
C ILE A 24 -5.70 -15.69 -5.20
N TRP A 25 -6.80 -16.37 -4.90
CA TRP A 25 -6.79 -17.77 -4.42
C TRP A 25 -7.01 -18.78 -5.53
N HIS A 26 -6.89 -18.38 -6.80
CA HIS A 26 -7.08 -19.26 -7.94
C HIS A 26 -6.04 -20.40 -7.92
N PRO A 27 -6.41 -21.68 -8.19
CA PRO A 27 -5.48 -22.82 -8.08
C PRO A 27 -4.22 -22.74 -8.95
N GLN A 28 -4.27 -21.98 -10.04
CA GLN A 28 -3.11 -21.77 -10.91
C GLN A 28 -2.13 -20.71 -10.38
N VAL A 29 -2.53 -19.91 -9.37
CA VAL A 29 -1.67 -18.94 -8.72
C VAL A 29 -0.92 -19.63 -7.60
N SER A 30 0.41 -19.53 -7.60
CA SER A 30 1.20 -20.09 -6.51
C SER A 30 0.85 -19.44 -5.17
N LEU A 31 0.81 -20.22 -4.09
CA LEU A 31 0.42 -19.74 -2.76
C LEU A 31 1.25 -18.54 -2.28
N LYS A 32 2.53 -18.46 -2.67
CA LYS A 32 3.40 -17.31 -2.33
C LYS A 32 2.88 -16.01 -2.95
N VAL A 33 2.44 -16.06 -4.21
CA VAL A 33 1.86 -14.91 -4.92
C VAL A 33 0.50 -14.55 -4.32
N SER A 34 -0.34 -15.54 -4.01
CA SER A 34 -1.64 -15.31 -3.35
C SER A 34 -1.47 -14.57 -2.01
N ILE A 35 -0.56 -15.04 -1.17
CA ILE A 35 -0.28 -14.41 0.13
C ILE A 35 0.27 -12.99 -0.06
N LEU A 36 1.16 -12.77 -1.03
CA LEU A 36 1.71 -11.46 -1.33
C LEU A 36 0.61 -10.48 -1.78
N ALA A 37 -0.22 -10.88 -2.74
CA ALA A 37 -1.34 -10.07 -3.23
C ALA A 37 -2.36 -9.76 -2.14
N TRP A 38 -2.71 -10.75 -1.31
CA TRP A 38 -3.61 -10.55 -0.17
C TRP A 38 -3.07 -9.56 0.85
N ARG A 39 -1.76 -9.63 1.15
CA ARG A 39 -1.11 -8.67 2.05
C ARG A 39 -1.01 -7.28 1.41
N LEU A 40 -0.76 -7.20 0.11
CA LEU A 40 -0.68 -5.95 -0.63
C LEU A 40 -2.01 -5.20 -0.60
N LEU A 41 -3.12 -5.86 -0.95
CA LEU A 41 -4.45 -5.24 -0.98
C LEU A 41 -4.94 -4.77 0.39
N ARG A 42 -4.41 -5.34 1.47
CA ARG A 42 -4.75 -4.97 2.84
C ARG A 42 -3.77 -4.00 3.48
N ASP A 43 -2.79 -3.53 2.71
CA ASP A 43 -1.69 -2.68 3.17
C ASP A 43 -0.98 -3.27 4.41
N ARG A 44 -0.64 -4.55 4.33
CA ARG A 44 0.01 -5.31 5.42
C ARG A 44 1.44 -5.73 5.11
N LEU A 45 2.03 -5.18 4.05
CA LEU A 45 3.45 -5.38 3.74
C LEU A 45 4.33 -4.56 4.68
N PRO A 46 5.55 -5.01 4.98
CA PRO A 46 6.47 -4.31 5.87
C PRO A 46 7.15 -3.13 5.16
N THR A 47 6.37 -2.22 4.59
CA THR A 47 6.87 -0.95 4.04
C THR A 47 7.20 0.01 5.18
N LYS A 48 8.13 0.96 4.98
CA LYS A 48 8.44 1.94 6.04
C LYS A 48 7.21 2.72 6.49
N ALA A 49 6.29 3.08 5.58
CA ALA A 49 5.02 3.70 5.96
C ALA A 49 4.22 2.85 6.96
N ASN A 50 4.11 1.53 6.72
CA ASN A 50 3.40 0.62 7.62
C ASN A 50 4.14 0.36 8.93
N LEU A 51 5.48 0.39 8.92
CA LEU A 51 6.28 0.25 10.13
C LEU A 51 6.21 1.50 11.01
N ILE A 52 6.21 2.70 10.41
CA ILE A 52 6.00 3.98 11.10
C ILE A 52 4.59 4.01 11.71
N PHE A 53 3.57 3.61 10.96
CA PHE A 53 2.19 3.52 11.47
C PHE A 53 2.09 2.61 12.70
N ARG A 54 2.92 1.56 12.79
CA ARG A 54 2.99 0.65 13.93
C ARG A 54 3.92 1.13 15.07
N GLY A 55 4.57 2.28 14.91
CA GLY A 55 5.54 2.81 15.87
C GLY A 55 6.85 2.02 15.95
N ILE A 56 7.18 1.22 14.92
CA ILE A 56 8.42 0.45 14.86
C ILE A 56 9.58 1.31 14.36
N LEU A 57 9.33 2.18 13.39
CA LEU A 57 10.32 3.11 12.83
C LEU A 57 9.98 4.56 13.19
N SER A 58 11.00 5.42 13.20
CA SER A 58 10.83 6.86 13.36
C SER A 58 10.16 7.47 12.12
N PRO A 59 9.31 8.50 12.27
CA PRO A 59 8.76 9.23 11.13
C PRO A 59 9.83 9.80 10.18
N ALA A 60 11.06 10.03 10.65
CA ALA A 60 12.17 10.48 9.80
C ALA A 60 12.63 9.42 8.78
N GLU A 61 12.29 8.15 8.99
CA GLU A 61 12.72 7.02 8.16
C GLU A 61 11.71 6.67 7.05
N HIS A 62 10.85 7.61 6.63
CA HIS A 62 9.74 7.33 5.72
C HIS A 62 10.14 7.18 4.25
N LEU A 63 11.35 7.57 3.87
CA LEU A 63 11.78 7.63 2.47
C LEU A 63 12.05 6.25 1.86
N CYS A 64 11.73 6.12 0.57
CA CYS A 64 11.87 4.91 -0.23
C CYS A 64 13.30 4.35 -0.20
N VAL A 65 13.43 3.04 -0.01
CA VAL A 65 14.70 2.32 -0.03
C VAL A 65 15.49 2.50 -1.33
N SER A 66 14.84 2.83 -2.44
CA SER A 66 15.53 3.11 -3.71
C SER A 66 16.26 4.45 -3.73
N GLY A 67 16.01 5.33 -2.77
CA GLY A 67 16.58 6.68 -2.73
C GLY A 67 15.89 7.69 -3.66
N CYS A 68 14.73 7.36 -4.24
CA CYS A 68 14.01 8.28 -5.14
C CYS A 68 13.37 9.50 -4.46
N GLY A 69 13.44 9.61 -3.13
CA GLY A 69 12.94 10.76 -2.36
C GLY A 69 11.46 10.72 -1.99
N GLU A 70 10.71 9.71 -2.44
CA GLU A 70 9.29 9.53 -2.11
C GLU A 70 9.07 8.69 -0.85
N VAL A 71 7.86 8.73 -0.28
CA VAL A 71 7.47 7.87 0.85
C VAL A 71 7.44 6.40 0.41
N GLU A 72 8.02 5.51 1.21
CA GLU A 72 7.94 4.07 0.97
C GLU A 72 6.57 3.50 1.36
N SER A 73 5.62 3.62 0.44
CA SER A 73 4.32 2.93 0.49
C SER A 73 4.31 1.73 -0.45
N ALA A 74 3.31 0.85 -0.28
CA ALA A 74 3.16 -0.28 -1.17
C ALA A 74 2.82 0.18 -2.60
N GLN A 75 1.96 1.19 -2.74
CA GLN A 75 1.61 1.75 -4.05
C GLN A 75 2.85 2.34 -4.72
N HIS A 76 3.69 3.07 -3.97
CA HIS A 76 4.93 3.60 -4.51
C HIS A 76 5.85 2.47 -4.98
N LEU A 77 6.16 1.49 -4.13
CA LEU A 77 7.08 0.39 -4.46
C LEU A 77 6.66 -0.42 -5.69
N PHE A 78 5.36 -0.66 -5.87
CA PHE A 78 4.85 -1.55 -6.93
C PHE A 78 4.33 -0.84 -8.18
N LEU A 79 3.96 0.44 -8.10
CA LEU A 79 3.26 1.13 -9.20
C LEU A 79 3.91 2.44 -9.63
N TYR A 80 4.64 3.14 -8.76
CA TYR A 80 5.06 4.53 -9.02
C TYR A 80 6.55 4.81 -8.77
N CYS A 81 7.33 3.82 -8.34
CA CYS A 81 8.73 4.02 -8.03
C CYS A 81 9.54 4.08 -9.31
N SER A 82 10.12 5.23 -9.63
CA SER A 82 10.96 5.42 -10.83
C SER A 82 12.12 4.44 -10.94
N THR A 83 12.57 3.85 -9.82
CA THR A 83 13.67 2.87 -9.79
C THR A 83 13.20 1.43 -9.97
N PHE A 84 12.04 1.06 -9.41
CA PHE A 84 11.55 -0.33 -9.45
C PHE A 84 10.52 -0.58 -10.57
N GLY A 85 9.86 0.47 -11.04
CA GLY A 85 8.81 0.43 -12.04
C GLY A 85 7.78 1.52 -11.80
N SER A 86 7.46 2.28 -12.85
CA SER A 86 6.33 3.21 -12.89
C SER A 86 5.36 2.74 -13.97
N LEU A 87 4.10 2.57 -13.59
CA LEU A 87 2.99 2.48 -14.54
C LEU A 87 2.61 3.87 -15.07
#